data_AF-A0A366E6Q5-F1
#
_entry.id   AF-A0A366E6Q5-F1
#
_cell.length_a   1.000
_cell.length_b   1.000
_cell.length_c   1.000
_cell.angle_alpha   90.00
_cell.angle_beta   90.00
_cell.angle_gamma   90.00
#
_symmetry.space_group_name_H-M   'P 1'
#
loop_
_entity.id
_entity.type
_entity.pdbx_description
1 polymer ?
#
loop_
_entity_poly.entity_id
_entity_poly.type
_entity_poly.pdbx_seq_one_letter_code
_entity_poly.pdbx_strand_id
1 'polypeptide(L)'
;MMIDTADRQFEAITSGMNAYIASDEEILLAKKNILAEISHREKGDHNGTKWMILIKDLKDFVSKSNLLEDEVSILFGEGPKFDIHFVVCGDSSYIATSFEKVSKTVRKLSSVGLISMRLGDQDIFSQPFIRKETYPQAFEAYVAREHDHIKIKVPR
;
A
#
# COMPACT_ATOMS: atom_id res chain seq x y z
N MET A 1 -8.77 -8.39 1.46
CA MET A 1 -9.07 -7.65 2.70
C MET A 1 -8.85 -6.17 2.44
N MET A 2 -9.65 -5.30 3.05
CA MET A 2 -9.45 -3.85 2.99
C MET A 2 -9.40 -3.25 4.39
N ILE A 3 -8.47 -2.31 4.59
CA ILE A 3 -8.33 -1.50 5.80
C ILE A 3 -8.61 -0.04 5.41
N ASP A 4 -9.71 0.49 5.94
CA ASP A 4 -10.30 1.77 5.56
C ASP A 4 -10.86 2.50 6.79
N THR A 5 -9.98 2.72 7.76
CA THR A 5 -10.28 3.36 9.05
C THR A 5 -10.20 4.89 9.00
N ALA A 6 -9.70 5.47 7.90
CA ALA A 6 -9.45 6.91 7.79
C ALA A 6 -10.74 7.70 7.52
N ASP A 7 -11.44 7.36 6.43
CA ASP A 7 -12.61 8.11 5.96
C ASP A 7 -13.78 7.20 5.52
N ARG A 8 -13.57 5.88 5.50
CA ARG A 8 -14.59 4.87 5.16
C ARG A 8 -15.14 5.04 3.74
N GLN A 9 -14.39 5.67 2.84
CA GLN A 9 -14.85 5.98 1.47
C GLN A 9 -15.18 4.73 0.65
N PHE A 10 -14.70 3.55 1.06
CA PHE A 10 -14.91 2.30 0.34
C PHE A 10 -15.99 1.41 0.96
N GLU A 11 -16.72 1.89 1.97
CA GLU A 11 -17.81 1.15 2.61
C GLU A 11 -18.85 0.64 1.59
N ALA A 12 -19.11 1.42 0.53
CA ALA A 12 -20.06 1.09 -0.53
C ALA A 12 -19.63 -0.10 -1.42
N ILE A 13 -18.34 -0.46 -1.45
CA ILE A 13 -17.80 -1.54 -2.31
C ILE A 13 -17.36 -2.78 -1.52
N THR A 14 -17.82 -2.91 -0.29
CA THR A 14 -17.49 -4.03 0.61
C THR A 14 -18.05 -5.37 0.12
N SER A 15 -19.09 -5.35 -0.71
CA SER A 15 -19.67 -6.55 -1.32
C SER A 15 -18.65 -7.23 -2.23
N GLY A 16 -18.12 -8.37 -1.80
CA GLY A 16 -17.08 -9.12 -2.52
C GLY A 16 -15.71 -9.10 -1.83
N MET A 17 -15.54 -8.33 -0.76
CA MET A 17 -14.35 -8.40 0.08
C MET A 17 -14.50 -9.48 1.14
N ASN A 18 -13.46 -10.27 1.37
CA ASN A 18 -13.44 -11.26 2.46
C ASN A 18 -13.50 -10.62 3.85
N ALA A 19 -12.99 -9.39 3.98
CA ALA A 19 -12.96 -8.63 5.21
C ALA A 19 -12.80 -7.13 4.89
N TYR A 20 -13.55 -6.31 5.62
CA TYR A 20 -13.49 -4.86 5.61
C TYR A 20 -13.28 -4.38 7.05
N ILE A 21 -12.19 -3.65 7.28
CA ILE A 21 -11.73 -3.21 8.59
C ILE A 21 -11.88 -1.69 8.66
N ALA A 22 -12.74 -1.20 9.55
CA ALA A 22 -13.10 0.22 9.58
C ALA A 22 -13.17 0.82 10.99
N SER A 23 -12.75 0.08 12.02
CA SER A 23 -12.58 0.58 13.39
C SER A 23 -11.16 0.36 13.92
N ASP A 24 -10.79 1.17 14.90
CA ASP A 24 -9.47 1.15 15.54
C ASP A 24 -9.22 -0.15 16.34
N GLU A 25 -10.26 -0.77 16.89
CA GLU A 25 -10.12 -2.07 17.57
C GLU A 25 -9.84 -3.19 16.57
N GLU A 26 -10.54 -3.17 15.43
CA GLU A 26 -10.35 -4.16 14.38
C GLU A 26 -9.00 -4.03 13.69
N ILE A 27 -8.42 -2.83 13.58
CA ILE A 27 -7.12 -2.64 12.91
C ILE A 27 -5.97 -3.30 13.67
N LEU A 28 -6.01 -3.25 15.01
CA LEU A 28 -5.03 -3.88 15.88
C LEU A 28 -5.11 -5.41 15.77
N LEU A 29 -6.33 -5.93 15.74
CA LEU A 29 -6.57 -7.36 15.54
C LEU A 29 -6.17 -7.81 14.13
N ALA A 30 -6.49 -7.02 13.10
CA ALA A 30 -6.13 -7.29 11.71
C ALA A 30 -4.61 -7.37 11.55
N LYS A 31 -3.85 -6.40 12.09
CA LYS A 31 -2.37 -6.45 12.07
C LYS A 31 -1.85 -7.75 12.68
N LYS A 32 -2.32 -8.10 13.89
CA LYS A 32 -1.89 -9.33 14.60
C LYS A 32 -2.21 -10.59 13.78
N ASN A 33 -3.41 -10.65 13.19
CA ASN A 33 -3.82 -11.79 12.38
C ASN A 33 -2.99 -11.92 11.10
N ILE A 34 -2.65 -10.81 10.44
CA ILE A 34 -1.80 -10.84 9.25
C ILE A 34 -0.39 -11.32 9.61
N LEU A 35 0.20 -10.82 10.70
CA LEU A 35 1.52 -11.26 11.17
C LEU A 35 1.52 -12.75 11.54
N ALA A 36 0.49 -13.21 12.24
CA ALA A 36 0.33 -14.62 12.58
C ALA A 36 0.22 -15.49 11.31
N GLU A 37 -0.61 -15.08 10.35
CA GLU A 37 -0.77 -15.77 9.07
C GLU A 37 0.57 -15.88 8.32
N ILE A 38 1.36 -14.82 8.24
CA ILE A 38 2.72 -14.87 7.64
C ILE A 38 3.56 -15.93 8.35
N SER A 39 3.57 -15.95 9.68
CA SER A 39 4.35 -16.93 10.47
C SER A 39 3.86 -18.37 10.28
N HIS A 40 2.55 -18.60 10.11
CA HIS A 40 1.99 -19.91 9.81
C HIS A 40 2.47 -20.40 8.43
N ARG A 41 2.37 -19.54 7.42
CA ARG A 41 2.82 -19.88 6.06
C ARG A 41 4.31 -20.12 5.96
N GLU A 42 5.11 -19.35 6.70
CA GLU A 42 6.56 -19.57 6.81
C GLU A 42 6.90 -20.97 7.33
N LYS A 43 6.07 -21.52 8.23
CA LYS A 43 6.22 -22.88 8.77
C LYS A 43 5.64 -23.97 7.86
N GLY A 44 5.16 -23.61 6.67
CA GLY A 44 4.51 -24.52 5.72
C GLY A 44 3.03 -24.80 6.01
N ASP A 45 2.43 -24.12 6.98
CA ASP A 45 1.01 -24.20 7.28
C ASP A 45 0.23 -23.21 6.39
N HIS A 46 -0.02 -23.63 5.15
CA HIS A 46 -0.76 -22.81 4.18
C HIS A 46 -1.75 -23.65 3.36
N ASN A 47 -2.93 -23.09 3.10
CA ASN A 47 -3.97 -23.74 2.31
C ASN A 47 -3.93 -23.36 0.81
N GLY A 48 -2.85 -22.71 0.36
CA GLY A 48 -2.68 -22.20 -1.01
C GLY A 48 -3.47 -20.92 -1.33
N THR A 49 -4.21 -20.34 -0.39
CA THR A 49 -5.00 -19.12 -0.63
C THR A 49 -4.10 -17.89 -0.66
N LYS A 50 -4.16 -17.13 -1.77
CA LYS A 50 -3.44 -15.87 -1.90
C LYS A 50 -4.22 -14.73 -1.26
N TRP A 51 -3.54 -13.89 -0.49
CA TRP A 51 -4.14 -12.73 0.14
C TRP A 51 -3.73 -11.45 -0.58
N MET A 52 -4.71 -10.60 -0.85
CA MET A 52 -4.50 -9.23 -1.27
C MET A 52 -5.11 -8.30 -0.23
N ILE A 53 -4.29 -7.42 0.32
CA ILE A 53 -4.63 -6.51 1.40
C ILE A 53 -4.48 -5.08 0.90
N LEU A 54 -5.59 -4.34 0.85
CA LEU A 54 -5.61 -2.92 0.51
C LEU A 54 -5.58 -2.09 1.80
N ILE A 55 -4.59 -1.23 1.93
CA ILE A 55 -4.48 -0.23 3.02
C ILE A 55 -4.80 1.13 2.40
N LYS A 56 -5.95 1.71 2.75
CA LYS A 56 -6.41 2.98 2.17
C LYS A 56 -5.53 4.17 2.56
N ASP A 57 -5.01 4.17 3.77
CA ASP A 57 -4.13 5.22 4.26
C ASP A 57 -3.04 4.59 5.13
N LEU A 58 -1.80 4.64 4.65
CA LEU A 58 -0.65 4.10 5.38
C LEU A 58 -0.43 4.80 6.72
N LYS A 59 -0.61 6.12 6.78
CA LYS A 59 -0.37 6.90 8.00
C LYS A 59 -1.39 6.54 9.07
N ASP A 60 -2.65 6.44 8.67
CA ASP A 60 -3.74 5.99 9.54
C ASP A 60 -3.47 4.56 10.04
N PHE A 61 -3.10 3.64 9.15
CA PHE A 61 -2.76 2.26 9.51
C PHE A 61 -1.61 2.19 10.51
N VAL A 62 -0.51 2.92 10.26
CA VAL A 62 0.66 2.94 11.14
C VAL A 62 0.29 3.46 12.53
N SER A 63 -0.45 4.57 12.59
CA SER A 63 -0.81 5.20 13.86
C SER A 63 -1.75 4.33 14.70
N LYS A 64 -2.79 3.75 14.10
CA LYS A 64 -3.83 3.01 14.84
C LYS A 64 -3.45 1.56 15.13
N SER A 65 -2.63 0.94 14.29
CA SER A 65 -2.18 -0.44 14.52
C SER A 65 -0.95 -0.55 15.44
N ASN A 66 -0.40 0.59 15.88
CA ASN A 66 0.87 0.68 16.59
C ASN A 66 1.94 -0.16 15.90
N LEU A 67 2.15 0.09 14.60
CA LEU A 67 3.03 -0.72 13.78
C LEU A 67 4.50 -0.50 14.16
N LEU A 68 5.17 -1.57 14.58
CA LEU A 68 6.59 -1.53 14.93
C LEU A 68 7.46 -1.72 13.69
N GLU A 69 8.70 -1.23 13.74
CA GLU A 69 9.62 -1.23 12.60
C GLU A 69 9.99 -2.64 12.10
N ASP A 70 10.14 -3.59 13.02
CA ASP A 70 10.36 -5.01 12.72
C ASP A 70 9.13 -5.63 12.05
N GLU A 71 7.93 -5.30 12.51
CA GLU A 71 6.66 -5.73 11.89
C GLU A 71 6.52 -5.22 10.44
N VAL A 72 7.01 -4.02 10.12
CA VAL A 72 7.00 -3.49 8.73
C VAL A 72 7.76 -4.41 7.78
N SER A 73 8.94 -4.88 8.20
CA SER A 73 9.78 -5.75 7.36
C SER A 73 9.11 -7.11 7.14
N ILE A 74 8.42 -7.63 8.16
CA ILE A 74 7.65 -8.87 8.06
C ILE A 74 6.47 -8.68 7.10
N LEU A 75 5.64 -7.65 7.32
CA LEU A 75 4.46 -7.41 6.49
C LEU A 75 4.82 -7.18 5.02
N PHE A 76 5.64 -6.17 4.73
CA PHE A 76 5.86 -5.72 3.36
C PHE A 76 7.04 -6.40 2.67
N GLY A 77 8.01 -6.93 3.43
CA GLY A 77 9.20 -7.60 2.88
C GLY A 77 9.02 -9.12 2.77
N GLU A 78 8.57 -9.77 3.84
CA GLU A 78 8.43 -11.22 3.89
C GLU A 78 7.05 -11.71 3.42
N GLY A 79 5.97 -10.99 3.76
CA GLY A 79 4.59 -11.35 3.39
C GLY A 79 4.41 -11.74 1.93
N PRO A 80 4.94 -10.98 0.95
CA PRO A 80 4.84 -11.34 -0.47
C PRO A 80 5.49 -12.67 -0.85
N LYS A 81 6.50 -13.14 -0.11
CA LYS A 81 7.13 -14.46 -0.34
C LYS A 81 6.20 -15.61 0.05
N PHE A 82 5.18 -15.32 0.85
CA PHE A 82 4.18 -16.27 1.34
C PHE A 82 2.77 -15.98 0.79
N ASP A 83 2.70 -15.42 -0.43
CA ASP A 83 1.45 -15.09 -1.14
C ASP A 83 0.52 -14.13 -0.36
N ILE A 84 1.08 -13.22 0.45
CA ILE A 84 0.36 -12.12 1.10
C ILE A 84 0.85 -10.80 0.52
N HIS A 85 0.03 -10.18 -0.33
CA HIS A 85 0.39 -8.99 -1.09
C HIS A 85 -0.36 -7.76 -0.59
N PHE A 86 0.30 -6.60 -0.68
CA PHE A 86 -0.22 -5.33 -0.19
C PHE A 86 -0.37 -4.32 -1.32
N VAL A 87 -1.48 -3.60 -1.32
CA VAL A 87 -1.66 -2.34 -2.05
C VAL A 87 -1.79 -1.24 -1.01
N VAL A 88 -0.90 -0.26 -1.06
CA VAL A 88 -0.82 0.80 -0.06
C VAL A 88 -1.14 2.14 -0.71
N CYS A 89 -2.09 2.85 -0.11
CA CYS A 89 -2.49 4.19 -0.51
C CYS A 89 -2.17 5.19 0.61
N GLY A 90 -2.13 6.47 0.26
CA GLY A 90 -1.86 7.56 1.19
C GLY A 90 -1.33 8.80 0.47
N ASP A 91 -1.21 9.90 1.20
CA ASP A 91 -0.71 11.16 0.65
C ASP A 91 0.79 11.06 0.31
N SER A 92 1.21 11.77 -0.75
CA SER A 92 2.63 11.88 -1.11
C SER A 92 3.47 12.49 0.01
N SER A 93 2.89 13.39 0.80
CA SER A 93 3.56 13.99 1.96
C SER A 93 4.03 12.94 2.97
N TYR A 94 3.28 11.85 3.11
CA TYR A 94 3.64 10.73 3.97
C TYR A 94 4.44 9.67 3.22
N ILE A 95 3.93 9.15 2.10
CA ILE A 95 4.54 8.01 1.40
C ILE A 95 5.86 8.40 0.72
N ALA A 96 5.94 9.56 0.08
CA ALA A 96 7.13 9.96 -0.69
C ALA A 96 8.14 10.71 0.17
N THR A 97 7.69 11.69 0.95
CA THR A 97 8.59 12.66 1.59
C THR A 97 8.84 12.44 3.08
N SER A 98 8.06 11.60 3.76
CA SER A 98 8.26 11.41 5.21
C SER A 98 9.61 10.77 5.53
N PHE A 99 10.19 11.23 6.64
CA PHE A 99 11.41 10.68 7.21
C PHE A 99 11.16 9.53 8.18
N GLU A 100 9.90 9.24 8.50
CA GLU A 100 9.51 8.10 9.34
C GLU A 100 9.99 6.79 8.72
N LYS A 101 10.50 5.90 9.57
CA LYS A 101 11.12 4.66 9.12
C LYS A 101 10.14 3.76 8.36
N VAL A 102 8.89 3.66 8.83
CA VAL A 102 7.87 2.85 8.16
C VAL A 102 7.66 3.31 6.72
N SER A 103 7.43 4.62 6.52
CA SER A 103 7.24 5.21 5.18
C SER A 103 8.44 4.97 4.26
N LYS A 104 9.67 5.11 4.78
CA LYS A 104 10.92 4.83 4.06
C LYS A 104 11.03 3.37 3.62
N THR A 105 10.70 2.44 4.52
CA THR A 105 10.76 1.00 4.22
C THR A 105 9.72 0.62 3.17
N VAL A 106 8.47 1.08 3.32
CA VAL A 106 7.42 0.84 2.31
C VAL A 106 7.82 1.41 0.95
N ARG A 107 8.35 2.63 0.92
CA ARG A 107 8.87 3.26 -0.32
C ARG A 107 9.98 2.43 -0.95
N LYS A 108 10.96 1.96 -0.17
CA LYS A 108 12.07 1.13 -0.65
C LYS A 108 11.62 -0.24 -1.19
N LEU A 109 10.56 -0.82 -0.62
CA LEU A 109 10.04 -2.12 -1.03
C LEU A 109 9.04 -2.04 -2.19
N SER A 110 8.54 -0.84 -2.50
CA SER A 110 7.62 -0.61 -3.61
C SER A 110 8.32 -0.83 -4.95
N SER A 111 7.79 -1.73 -5.77
CA SER A 111 8.34 -2.05 -7.10
C SER A 111 7.56 -1.40 -8.25
N VAL A 112 6.31 -1.00 -7.99
CA VAL A 112 5.42 -0.35 -8.94
C VAL A 112 4.43 0.53 -8.17
N GLY A 113 4.02 1.64 -8.77
CA GLY A 113 3.00 2.51 -8.19
C GLY A 113 2.08 3.14 -9.23
N LEU A 114 0.91 3.56 -8.76
CA LEU A 114 -0.03 4.35 -9.53
C LEU A 114 0.07 5.81 -9.06
N ILE A 115 0.57 6.69 -9.91
CA ILE A 115 0.93 8.07 -9.56
C ILE A 115 -0.02 9.04 -10.25
N SER A 116 -0.82 9.77 -9.48
CA SER A 116 -1.77 10.79 -9.95
C SER A 116 -1.23 12.23 -9.84
N MET A 117 0.08 12.40 -9.97
CA MET A 117 0.79 13.68 -9.98
C MET A 117 1.89 13.66 -11.05
N ARG A 118 2.64 14.75 -11.19
CA ARG A 118 3.83 14.76 -12.05
C ARG A 118 4.86 13.78 -11.51
N LEU A 119 5.51 13.03 -12.40
CA LEU A 119 6.58 12.10 -12.05
C LEU A 119 7.77 12.83 -11.42
N GLY A 120 7.99 14.10 -11.76
CA GLY A 120 8.99 14.96 -11.11
C GLY A 120 8.61 15.47 -9.72
N ASP A 121 7.36 15.31 -9.26
CA ASP A 121 6.91 15.74 -7.92
C ASP A 121 6.98 14.62 -6.86
N GLN A 122 7.35 13.40 -7.26
CA GLN A 122 7.46 12.25 -6.36
C GLN A 122 8.89 11.75 -6.27
N ASP A 123 9.27 11.22 -5.10
CA ASP A 123 10.59 10.65 -4.81
C ASP A 123 10.52 9.13 -4.54
N ILE A 124 9.47 8.46 -5.03
CA ILE A 124 9.26 7.01 -4.84
C ILE A 124 10.04 6.22 -5.90
N PHE A 125 9.88 6.59 -7.17
CA PHE A 125 10.53 5.94 -8.31
C PHE A 125 11.43 6.92 -9.05
N SER A 126 12.65 6.53 -9.38
CA SER A 126 13.51 7.35 -10.23
C SER A 126 12.94 7.42 -11.65
N GLN A 127 12.83 8.62 -12.22
CA GLN A 127 12.23 8.82 -13.55
C GLN A 127 13.17 9.62 -14.46
N PRO A 128 13.20 9.31 -15.77
CA PRO A 128 13.88 10.15 -16.75
C PRO A 128 13.29 11.57 -16.74
N PHE A 129 14.11 12.57 -17.04
CA PHE A 129 13.64 13.95 -17.15
C PHE A 129 12.58 14.10 -18.24
N ILE A 130 11.43 14.66 -17.87
CA ILE A 130 10.32 14.96 -18.79
C ILE A 130 10.25 16.46 -19.01
N ARG A 131 10.57 16.91 -20.22
CA ARG A 131 10.54 18.33 -20.56
C ARG A 131 9.08 18.83 -20.60
N LYS A 132 8.79 19.91 -19.85
CA LYS A 132 7.47 20.54 -19.77
C LYS A 132 6.37 19.57 -19.30
N GLU A 133 6.68 18.74 -18.31
CA GLU A 133 5.70 17.84 -17.72
C GLU A 133 4.49 18.63 -17.15
N THR A 134 3.28 18.20 -17.52
CA THR A 134 2.02 18.72 -17.01
C THR A 134 1.40 17.74 -16.01
N TYR A 135 0.60 18.25 -15.08
CA TYR A 135 -0.20 17.37 -14.21
C TYR A 135 -1.13 16.47 -15.04
N PRO A 136 -1.30 15.19 -14.62
CA PRO A 136 -2.35 14.34 -15.17
C PRO A 136 -3.72 15.01 -15.05
N GLN A 137 -4.55 14.86 -16.09
CA GLN A 137 -5.94 15.32 -16.05
C GLN A 137 -6.79 14.38 -15.17
N ALA A 138 -8.06 14.74 -14.96
CA ALA A 138 -8.99 13.87 -14.25
C ALA A 138 -9.02 12.46 -14.87
N PHE A 139 -8.90 11.44 -14.02
CA PHE A 139 -8.79 10.02 -14.40
C PHE A 139 -7.52 9.64 -15.18
N GLU A 140 -6.51 10.50 -15.25
CA GLU A 140 -5.19 10.13 -15.78
C GLU A 140 -4.22 9.85 -14.62
N ALA A 141 -3.35 8.87 -14.82
CA ALA A 141 -2.29 8.53 -13.88
C ALA A 141 -1.12 7.89 -14.62
N TYR A 142 -0.01 7.68 -13.93
CA TYR A 142 1.12 6.89 -14.42
C TYR A 142 1.19 5.57 -13.67
N VAL A 143 1.37 4.46 -14.39
CA VAL A 143 1.95 3.26 -13.81
C VAL A 143 3.45 3.44 -13.85
N ALA A 144 4.07 3.69 -12.70
CA ALA A 144 5.49 4.02 -12.57
C ALA A 144 6.27 2.87 -11.94
N ARG A 145 7.51 2.69 -12.40
CA ARG A 145 8.54 1.79 -11.86
C ARG A 145 9.89 2.50 -11.96
N GLU A 146 10.95 1.93 -11.40
CA GLU A 146 12.29 2.49 -11.57
C GLU A 146 12.63 2.67 -13.06
N HIS A 147 12.90 3.91 -13.44
CA HIS A 147 13.28 4.36 -14.78
C HIS A 147 12.28 4.10 -15.91
N ASP A 148 11.05 3.68 -15.60
CA ASP A 148 10.01 3.38 -16.58
C ASP A 148 8.63 3.85 -16.12
N HIS A 149 7.79 4.27 -17.08
CA HIS A 149 6.41 4.62 -16.80
C HIS A 149 5.53 4.51 -18.03
N ILE A 150 4.25 4.24 -17.78
CA ILE A 150 3.19 4.28 -18.79
C ILE A 150 2.09 5.20 -18.30
N LYS A 151 1.72 6.21 -19.09
CA LYS A 151 0.55 7.04 -18.82
C LYS A 151 -0.72 6.26 -19.16
N ILE A 152 -1.65 6.20 -18.22
CA ILE A 152 -2.91 5.46 -18.35
C ILE A 152 -4.11 6.35 -18.05
N LYS A 153 -5.28 5.87 -18.47
CA LYS A 153 -6.59 6.43 -18.08
C LYS A 153 -7.33 5.42 -17.22
N VAL A 154 -7.64 5.81 -15.99
CA VAL A 154 -8.37 4.99 -15.02
C VAL A 154 -9.87 5.00 -15.38
N PRO A 155 -10.57 3.85 -15.31
CA PRO A 155 -12.02 3.80 -15.49
C PRO A 155 -12.78 4.70 -14.50
N ARG A 156 -13.99 5.09 -14.88
CA ARG A 156 -14.95 5.77 -14.00
C ARG A 156 -15.78 4.78 -13.22
#